data_AF-A0A6G8Q6Z2-F1
#
_entry.id   AF-A0A6G8Q6Z2-F1
#
_cell.length_a   1.000
_cell.length_b   1.000
_cell.length_c   1.000
_cell.angle_alpha   90.00
_cell.angle_beta   90.00
_cell.angle_gamma   90.00
#
_symmetry.space_group_name_H-M   'P 1'
#
loop_
_entity.id
_entity.type
_entity.pdbx_description
1 polymer ?
#
loop_
_entity_poly.entity_id
_entity_poly.type
_entity_poly.pdbx_seq_one_letter_code
_entity_poly.pdbx_strand_id
1 'polypeptide(L)' 'MERTSLDRRISLGDVPLWSWLLGLLLLAMLFALLSASGPLLAPLLGQAAGAFDYLHEFAHDGRHLLAVPCH' A
#
# COMPACT_ATOMS: atom_id res chain seq x y z
N MET A 1 33.88 21.40 -11.12
CA MET A 1 33.67 20.47 -9.99
C MET A 1 32.17 20.27 -9.84
N GLU A 2 31.65 19.27 -10.55
CA GLU A 2 30.24 18.88 -10.54
C GLU A 2 29.96 18.19 -9.20
N ARG A 3 29.22 18.86 -8.30
CA ARG A 3 28.74 18.18 -7.08
C ARG A 3 27.60 17.28 -7.50
N THR A 4 27.89 16.00 -7.59
CA THR A 4 26.94 14.94 -7.92
C THR A 4 25.72 15.02 -6.98
N SER A 5 24.53 15.07 -7.56
CA SER A 5 23.25 15.15 -6.82
C SER A 5 22.93 13.89 -5.99
N LEU A 6 23.83 12.91 -5.98
CA LEU A 6 23.64 11.56 -5.45
C LEU A 6 23.74 11.47 -3.91
N ASP A 7 24.19 12.52 -3.23
CA ASP A 7 24.37 12.52 -1.77
C ASP A 7 23.32 13.36 -1.02
N ARG A 8 22.19 13.66 -1.68
CA ARG A 8 21.05 14.31 -1.01
C ARG A 8 20.30 13.28 -0.17
N ARG A 9 20.73 13.11 1.08
CA ARG A 9 19.92 12.41 2.09
C ARG A 9 18.73 13.29 2.45
N ILE A 10 17.53 12.81 2.16
CA ILE A 10 16.29 13.46 2.62
C ILE A 10 16.16 13.14 4.10
N SER A 11 16.24 14.15 4.96
CA SER A 11 15.91 13.97 6.37
C SER A 11 14.41 13.73 6.50
N LEU A 12 14.00 12.82 7.39
CA LEU A 12 12.56 12.60 7.66
C LEU A 12 11.86 13.88 8.14
N GLY A 13 12.60 14.78 8.79
CA GLY A 13 12.11 16.09 9.22
C GLY A 13 11.91 17.10 8.09
N ASP A 14 12.51 16.87 6.92
CA ASP A 14 12.36 17.73 5.74
C ASP A 14 11.13 17.33 4.89
N VAL A 15 10.51 16.18 5.21
CA VAL A 15 9.33 15.70 4.50
C VAL A 15 8.10 16.51 4.94
N PRO A 16 7.42 17.22 4.03
CA PRO A 16 6.23 17.98 4.38
C PRO A 16 5.14 17.08 4.99
N LEU A 17 4.41 17.61 5.98
CA LEU A 17 3.32 16.88 6.65
C LEU A 17 2.29 16.32 5.65
N TRP A 18 1.96 17.09 4.61
CA TRP A 18 1.00 16.65 3.60
C TRP A 18 1.47 15.42 2.82
N SER A 19 2.78 15.22 2.67
CA SER A 19 3.33 14.02 2.02
C SER A 19 3.09 12.77 2.87
N TRP A 20 3.21 12.89 4.20
CA TRP A 20 2.84 11.83 5.13
C TRP A 20 1.34 11.52 5.09
N LEU A 21 0.50 12.56 5.08
CA LEU A 21 -0.95 12.39 4.98
C LEU A 21 -1.36 11.72 3.68
N LEU A 22 -0.76 12.10 2.55
CA LEU A 22 -0.99 11.44 1.26
C LEU A 22 -0.50 9.99 1.27
N GLY A 23 0.66 9.72 1.87
CA GLY A 23 1.16 8.35 2.03
C GLY A 23 0.20 7.48 2.85
N LEU A 24 -0.31 8.02 3.96
CA LEU A 24 -1.30 7.33 4.79
C LEU A 24 -2.62 7.11 4.03
N LEU A 25 -3.08 8.12 3.28
CA LEU A 25 -4.27 8.00 2.44
C LEU A 25 -4.12 6.92 1.38
N LEU A 26 -2.97 6.86 0.70
CA LEU A 26 -2.66 5.82 -0.28
C LEU A 26 -2.70 4.43 0.36
N LEU A 27 -2.09 4.27 1.53
CA LEU A 27 -2.11 3.00 2.27
C LEU A 27 -3.53 2.61 2.68
N ALA A 28 -4.34 3.55 3.13
CA ALA A 28 -5.74 3.31 3.49
C ALA A 28 -6.58 2.90 2.27
N MET A 29 -6.36 3.56 1.13
CA MET A 29 -7.01 3.18 -0.13
C MET A 29 -6.61 1.78 -0.57
N LEU A 30 -5.31 1.45 -0.55
CA LEU A 30 -4.82 0.12 -0.87
C LEU A 30 -5.41 -0.94 0.06
N PHE A 31 -5.43 -0.67 1.37
CA PHE A 31 -6.04 -1.57 2.34
C PHE A 31 -7.51 -1.82 2.01
N ALA A 32 -8.33 -0.77 1.80
CA ALA A 32 -9.74 -0.92 1.45
C ALA A 32 -9.94 -1.71 0.14
N LEU A 33 -9.10 -1.43 -0.86
CA LEU A 33 -9.18 -2.04 -2.18
C LEU A 33 -8.83 -3.54 -2.13
N LEU A 34 -7.76 -3.88 -1.41
CA LEU A 34 -7.33 -5.27 -1.18
C LEU A 34 -8.31 -6.01 -0.28
N SER A 35 -8.90 -5.38 0.75
CA SER A 35 -9.91 -6.04 1.60
C SER A 35 -11.18 -6.43 0.83
N ALA A 36 -11.52 -5.72 -0.25
CA ALA A 36 -12.76 -5.94 -1.01
C ALA A 36 -12.58 -6.86 -2.23
N SER A 37 -11.37 -6.94 -2.80
CA SER A 37 -11.21 -7.55 -4.13
C SER A 37 -9.76 -7.89 -4.45
N GLY A 38 -9.35 -9.12 -4.16
CA GLY A 38 -8.06 -9.66 -4.55
C GLY A 38 -7.77 -9.76 -6.05
N PRO A 39 -8.79 -9.98 -6.92
CA PRO A 39 -8.58 -9.96 -8.38
C PRO A 39 -8.15 -8.60 -8.95
N LEU A 40 -8.25 -7.50 -8.19
CA LEU A 40 -7.86 -6.17 -8.71
C LEU A 40 -6.38 -6.05 -9.03
N LEU A 41 -5.54 -6.94 -8.50
CA LEU A 41 -4.13 -7.00 -8.84
C LEU A 41 -3.85 -7.83 -10.11
N ALA A 42 -4.84 -8.56 -10.63
CA ALA A 42 -4.67 -9.42 -11.80
C ALA A 42 -4.17 -8.70 -13.06
N PRO A 43 -4.58 -7.45 -13.38
CA PRO A 43 -4.04 -6.72 -14.53
C PRO A 43 -2.55 -6.37 -14.40
N LEU A 44 -2.04 -6.27 -13.17
CA LEU A 44 -0.65 -5.89 -12.88
C LEU A 44 0.26 -7.11 -12.67
N LEU A 45 -0.25 -8.15 -12.02
CA LEU A 45 0.52 -9.32 -11.58
C LEU A 45 0.19 -10.60 -12.36
N GLY A 46 -0.82 -10.57 -13.23
CA GLY A 46 -1.23 -11.73 -14.03
C GLY A 46 -1.63 -12.92 -13.16
N GLN A 47 -1.20 -14.13 -13.54
CA GLN A 47 -1.51 -15.37 -12.81
C GLN A 47 -0.95 -15.39 -11.37
N ALA A 48 0.07 -14.56 -11.07
CA ALA A 48 0.61 -14.45 -9.72
C ALA A 48 -0.38 -13.80 -8.74
N ALA A 49 -1.35 -13.01 -9.23
CA ALA A 49 -2.43 -12.48 -8.38
C ALA A 49 -3.39 -13.59 -7.89
N GLY A 50 -3.66 -14.59 -8.72
CA GLY A 50 -4.68 -15.61 -8.44
C GLY A 50 -4.17 -16.88 -7.77
N ALA A 51 -2.87 -17.20 -7.88
CA ALA A 51 -2.35 -18.46 -7.34
C ALA A 51 -2.42 -18.54 -5.81
N PHE A 52 -2.36 -17.40 -5.12
CA PHE A 52 -2.35 -17.37 -3.67
C PHE A 52 -2.97 -16.13 -3.01
N ASP A 53 -3.42 -15.13 -3.77
CA ASP A 53 -4.12 -13.91 -3.32
C ASP A 53 -3.77 -13.37 -1.92
N TYR A 54 -2.51 -13.52 -1.50
CA TYR A 54 -2.12 -13.36 -0.08
C TYR A 54 -2.33 -11.93 0.40
N LEU A 55 -2.27 -10.97 -0.53
CA LEU A 55 -2.52 -9.58 -0.27
C LEU A 55 -4.00 -9.30 0.03
N HIS A 56 -4.92 -9.99 -0.65
CA HIS A 56 -6.33 -9.95 -0.32
C HIS A 56 -6.59 -10.58 1.03
N GLU A 57 -6.09 -11.79 1.27
CA GLU A 57 -6.28 -12.49 2.55
C GLU A 57 -5.71 -11.70 3.72
N PHE A 58 -4.50 -11.15 3.59
CA PHE A 58 -3.89 -10.31 4.61
C PHE A 58 -4.72 -9.05 4.93
N ALA A 59 -5.18 -8.32 3.89
CA ALA A 59 -6.00 -7.13 4.09
C ALA A 59 -7.41 -7.48 4.59
N HIS A 60 -7.95 -8.62 4.18
CA HIS A 60 -9.24 -9.15 4.61
C HIS A 60 -9.21 -9.53 6.10
N ASP A 61 -8.17 -10.23 6.54
CA ASP A 61 -7.97 -10.61 7.95
C ASP A 61 -7.65 -9.40 8.82
N GLY A 62 -6.85 -8.46 8.32
CA GLY A 62 -6.62 -7.18 8.99
C GLY A 62 -7.93 -6.41 9.23
N ARG A 63 -8.89 -6.48 8.31
CA ARG A 63 -10.20 -5.86 8.47
C ARG A 63 -11.02 -6.55 9.58
N HIS A 64 -10.91 -7.88 9.71
CA HIS A 64 -11.48 -8.60 10.85
C HIS A 64 -10.86 -8.20 12.19
N LEU A 65 -9.54 -7.96 12.23
CA LEU A 65 -8.85 -7.45 13.42
C LEU A 65 -9.41 -6.08 13.86
N LEU A 66 -9.82 -5.26 12.90
CA LEU A 66 -10.48 -3.98 13.13
C LEU A 66 -11.97 -4.12 13.47
N ALA A 67 -12.45 -5.33 13.76
CA ALA A 67 -13.83 -5.67 14.07
C ALA A 67 -14.85 -5.31 12.98
N VAL A 68 -14.40 -5.19 11.73
CA VAL A 68 -15.27 -4.89 10.59
C VAL A 68 -15.80 -6.22 10.01
N PRO A 69 -17.13 -6.43 9.95
CA PRO A 69 -17.72 -7.69 9.48
C PRO A 69 -17.66 -7.86 7.96
N CYS A 70 -17.44 -9.07 7.43
CA CYS A 70 -17.78 -9.49 6.05
C CYS A 70 -18.75 -10.67 6.06
N HIS A 71 -19.23 -10.98 4.85
CA HIS A 71 -20.16 -12.05 4.50
C HIS A 71 -19.45 -13.38 4.18
#